data_AF-A0AAE6EUJ4-F1
#
_entry.id   AF-A0AAE6EUJ4-F1
#
_cell.length_a   1.000
_cell.length_b   1.000
_cell.length_c   1.000
_cell.angle_alpha   90.00
_cell.angle_beta   90.00
_cell.angle_gamma   90.00
#
_symmetry.space_group_name_H-M   'P 1'
#
loop_
_entity.id
_entity.type
_entity.pdbx_description
1 polymer ?
#
loop_
_entity_poly.entity_id
_entity_poly.type
_entity_poly.pdbx_seq_one_letter_code
_entity_poly.pdbx_strand_id
1 'polypeptide(L)'
;MNEDLIKQEFVRENIERDIRAIFEAQYLIATERVYTSAIYPTQVGQRRSLVREQGYGRLVRGTTGLLLSALRNPVYSVGFSGRGVVATSNVPLYIRFLDMKKHGNYGIYNRQVWGILWNNSLQTIKYGYGKEVRDRIYAGLQEAFQRMEIRTDS
;
A
#
# COMPACT_ATOMS: atom_id res chain seq x y z
N MET A 1 -19.07 14.16 14.43
CA MET A 1 -18.09 13.40 13.61
C MET A 1 -18.45 11.92 13.73
N ASN A 2 -18.73 11.22 12.63
CA ASN A 2 -19.17 9.82 12.69
C ASN A 2 -17.94 8.90 12.81
N GLU A 3 -17.84 8.13 13.89
CA GLU A 3 -16.72 7.22 14.16
C GLU A 3 -16.49 6.26 12.99
N ASP A 4 -17.58 5.76 12.37
CA ASP A 4 -17.51 4.85 11.23
C ASP A 4 -16.87 5.47 9.99
N LEU A 5 -17.03 6.79 9.78
CA LEU A 5 -16.39 7.48 8.66
C LEU A 5 -14.87 7.56 8.86
N ILE A 6 -14.41 7.89 10.06
CA ILE A 6 -12.97 7.96 10.39
C ILE A 6 -12.32 6.59 10.23
N LYS A 7 -13.03 5.54 10.66
CA LYS A 7 -12.59 4.15 10.52
C LYS A 7 -12.46 3.75 9.05
N GLN A 8 -13.45 4.10 8.23
CA GLN A 8 -13.40 3.83 6.80
C GLN A 8 -12.31 4.63 6.09
N GLU A 9 -12.10 5.90 6.45
CA GLU A 9 -11.02 6.73 5.92
C GLU A 9 -9.64 6.16 6.27
N PHE A 10 -9.46 5.71 7.50
CA PHE A 10 -8.22 5.05 7.94
C PHE A 10 -7.90 3.81 7.09
N VAL A 11 -8.91 2.95 6.87
CA VAL A 11 -8.75 1.75 6.03
C VAL A 11 -8.44 2.14 4.58
N ARG A 12 -9.17 3.11 4.03
CA ARG A 12 -8.97 3.62 2.67
C ARG A 12 -7.53 4.11 2.47
N GLU A 13 -7.04 4.98 3.35
CA GLU A 13 -5.69 5.55 3.25
C GLU A 13 -4.60 4.47 3.28
N ASN A 14 -4.73 3.48 4.16
CA ASN A 14 -3.76 2.38 4.23
C ASN A 14 -3.77 1.53 2.96
N ILE A 15 -4.96 1.21 2.43
CA ILE A 15 -5.09 0.44 1.19
C ILE A 15 -4.55 1.23 -0.01
N GLU A 16 -4.90 2.52 -0.14
CA GLU A 16 -4.42 3.36 -1.24
C GLU A 16 -2.89 3.49 -1.23
N ARG A 17 -2.29 3.72 -0.06
CA ARG A 17 -0.84 3.78 0.09
C ARG A 17 -0.17 2.51 -0.39
N ASP A 18 -0.70 1.36 0.01
CA ASP A 18 -0.07 0.08 -0.30
C ASP A 18 -0.32 -0.38 -1.74
N ILE A 19 -1.47 -0.04 -2.35
CA ILE A 19 -1.69 -0.23 -3.79
C ILE A 19 -0.61 0.52 -4.58
N ARG A 20 -0.31 1.77 -4.22
CA ARG A 20 0.78 2.53 -4.86
C ARG A 20 2.14 1.86 -4.67
N ALA A 21 2.43 1.41 -3.44
CA ALA A 21 3.68 0.70 -3.15
C ALA A 21 3.83 -0.60 -3.97
N ILE A 22 2.74 -1.32 -4.23
CA ILE A 22 2.74 -2.51 -5.09
C ILE A 22 3.16 -2.15 -6.51
N PHE A 23 2.54 -1.13 -7.11
CA PHE A 23 2.89 -0.71 -8.47
C PHE A 23 4.32 -0.19 -8.57
N GLU A 24 4.79 0.57 -7.58
CA GLU A 24 6.17 1.01 -7.50
C GLU A 24 7.15 -0.18 -7.40
N ALA A 25 6.87 -1.14 -6.52
CA ALA A 25 7.71 -2.33 -6.37
C ALA A 25 7.77 -3.15 -7.67
N GLN A 26 6.64 -3.30 -8.36
CA GLN A 26 6.58 -3.99 -9.65
C GLN A 26 7.30 -3.20 -10.75
N TYR A 27 7.24 -1.87 -10.74
CA TYR A 27 7.99 -1.01 -11.64
C TYR A 27 9.50 -1.19 -11.44
N LEU A 28 9.98 -1.15 -10.20
CA LEU A 28 11.39 -1.34 -9.85
C LEU A 28 11.92 -2.72 -10.25
N ILE A 29 11.10 -3.76 -10.14
CA ILE A 29 11.45 -5.09 -10.67
C ILE A 29 11.64 -5.02 -12.19
N ALA A 30 10.72 -4.36 -12.90
CA ALA A 30 10.71 -4.28 -14.34
C ALA A 30 11.84 -3.42 -14.92
N THR A 31 12.30 -2.39 -14.19
CA THR A 31 13.34 -1.44 -14.65
C THR A 31 14.72 -1.73 -14.08
N GLU A 32 14.80 -2.17 -12.84
CA GLU A 32 16.05 -2.24 -12.06
C GLU A 32 16.29 -3.62 -11.46
N ARG A 33 15.31 -4.54 -11.54
CA ARG A 33 15.34 -5.86 -10.90
C ARG A 33 15.50 -5.76 -9.38
N VAL A 34 14.96 -4.71 -8.79
CA VAL A 34 14.94 -4.48 -7.35
C VAL A 34 13.66 -5.07 -6.76
N TYR A 35 13.80 -5.99 -5.82
CA TYR A 35 12.67 -6.61 -5.14
C TYR A 35 12.35 -5.86 -3.85
N THR A 36 11.06 -5.63 -3.59
CA THR A 36 10.62 -5.12 -2.29
C THR A 36 10.16 -6.30 -1.42
N SER A 37 10.68 -6.36 -0.21
CA SER A 37 10.29 -7.32 0.82
C SER A 37 9.87 -6.56 2.08
N ALA A 38 8.93 -7.11 2.83
CA ALA A 38 8.63 -6.58 4.16
C ALA A 38 9.55 -7.29 5.17
N ILE A 39 10.29 -6.53 5.96
CA ILE A 39 11.05 -7.09 7.08
C ILE A 39 10.16 -7.10 8.31
N TYR A 40 10.09 -8.27 8.95
CA TYR A 40 9.46 -8.42 10.25
C TYR A 40 10.35 -7.77 11.32
N PRO A 41 9.85 -6.81 12.09
CA PRO A 41 10.58 -6.31 13.23
C PRO A 41 10.76 -7.44 14.23
N THR A 42 11.97 -7.57 14.74
CA THR A 42 12.33 -8.55 15.78
C THR A 42 11.69 -8.21 17.13
N GLN A 43 11.18 -6.98 17.28
CA GLN A 43 10.57 -6.47 18.49
C GLN A 43 9.09 -6.10 18.29
N VAL A 44 8.24 -6.50 19.23
CA VAL A 44 6.81 -6.18 19.26
C VAL A 44 6.65 -4.66 19.40
N GLY A 45 5.96 -4.02 18.45
CA GLY A 45 5.65 -2.58 18.49
C GLY A 45 6.46 -1.70 17.53
N GLN A 46 7.47 -2.23 16.83
CA GLN A 46 8.15 -1.49 15.76
C GLN A 46 7.33 -1.52 14.47
N ARG A 47 7.35 -0.41 13.71
CA ARG A 47 6.74 -0.35 12.37
C ARG A 47 7.52 -1.26 11.44
N ARG A 48 6.77 -2.01 10.63
CA ARG A 48 7.32 -2.87 9.58
C ARG A 48 7.90 -1.99 8.49
N SER A 49 9.10 -2.31 8.05
CA SER A 49 9.80 -1.57 7.00
C SER A 49 9.79 -2.37 5.71
N LEU A 50 9.51 -1.69 4.61
CA LEU A 50 9.77 -2.22 3.28
C LEU A 50 11.25 -2.06 2.98
N VAL A 51 11.92 -3.15 2.61
CA VAL A 51 13.32 -3.17 2.21
C VAL A 51 13.42 -3.54 0.76
N ARG A 52 14.39 -2.93 0.09
CA ARG A 52 14.67 -3.12 -1.33
C ARG A 52 15.96 -3.92 -1.47
N GLU A 53 15.89 -5.01 -2.21
CA GLU A 53 17.01 -5.92 -2.44
C GLU A 53 17.30 -6.01 -3.94
N GLN A 54 18.56 -5.83 -4.31
CA GLN A 54 19.00 -5.96 -5.70
C GLN A 54 18.96 -7.42 -6.13
N GLY A 55 18.25 -7.71 -7.21
CA GLY A 55 18.23 -9.03 -7.82
C GLY A 55 19.48 -9.35 -8.62
N TYR A 56 19.95 -10.60 -8.51
CA TYR A 56 21.05 -11.13 -9.33
C TYR A 56 20.60 -11.47 -10.75
N GLY A 57 21.42 -11.17 -11.76
CA GLY A 57 21.19 -11.54 -13.17
C GLY A 57 20.95 -10.35 -14.10
N ARG A 58 20.77 -10.62 -15.40
CA ARG A 58 20.54 -9.56 -16.39
C ARG A 58 19.10 -9.04 -16.33
N LEU A 59 18.94 -7.72 -16.50
CA LEU A 59 17.65 -7.11 -16.74
C LEU A 59 17.05 -7.70 -18.04
N VAL A 60 15.75 -7.96 -18.05
CA VAL A 60 15.05 -8.35 -19.27
C VAL A 60 14.99 -7.13 -20.18
N ARG A 61 15.94 -7.03 -21.12
CA ARG A 61 15.90 -6.02 -22.18
C ARG A 61 14.65 -6.24 -23.03
N GLY A 62 13.82 -5.20 -23.16
CA GLY A 62 12.61 -5.22 -23.98
C GLY A 62 11.30 -5.28 -23.18
N THR A 63 11.27 -4.81 -21.93
CA THR A 63 10.01 -4.47 -21.25
C THR A 63 9.15 -3.62 -22.19
N THR A 64 8.00 -4.17 -22.58
CA THR A 64 7.11 -3.61 -23.60
C THR A 64 6.59 -2.30 -23.04
N GLY A 65 6.54 -1.24 -23.87
CA GLY A 65 6.08 0.09 -23.42
C GLY A 65 4.73 0.05 -22.70
N LEU A 66 3.88 -0.91 -23.06
CA LEU A 66 2.59 -1.17 -22.41
C LEU A 66 2.70 -1.57 -20.92
N LEU A 67 3.65 -2.43 -20.54
CA LEU A 67 3.83 -2.83 -19.14
C LEU A 67 4.34 -1.65 -18.31
N LEU A 68 5.37 -0.97 -18.80
CA LEU A 68 5.92 0.20 -18.11
C LEU A 68 4.88 1.31 -17.99
N SER A 69 4.05 1.50 -19.02
CA SER A 69 2.92 2.42 -18.99
C SER A 69 1.87 2.04 -17.96
N ALA A 70 1.48 0.76 -17.88
CA ALA A 70 0.50 0.28 -16.91
C ALA A 70 1.01 0.34 -15.46
N LEU A 71 2.30 0.09 -15.24
CA LEU A 71 2.93 0.21 -13.92
C LEU A 71 3.14 1.67 -13.50
N ARG A 72 3.45 2.56 -14.45
CA ARG A 72 3.63 3.99 -14.19
C ARG A 72 2.30 4.73 -13.98
N ASN A 73 1.25 4.29 -14.67
CA ASN A 73 -0.09 4.85 -14.59
C ASN A 73 -1.09 3.78 -14.14
N PRO A 74 -1.04 3.38 -12.86
CA PRO A 74 -1.90 2.32 -12.35
C PRO A 74 -3.37 2.73 -12.36
N VAL A 75 -4.21 1.88 -12.94
CA VAL A 75 -5.67 2.03 -12.88
C VAL A 75 -6.18 1.31 -11.63
N TYR A 76 -6.51 2.09 -10.60
CA TYR A 76 -7.11 1.59 -9.38
C TYR A 76 -8.21 2.55 -8.89
N SER A 77 -9.17 2.01 -8.15
CA SER A 77 -10.22 2.75 -7.48
C SER A 77 -10.35 2.26 -6.04
N VAL A 78 -10.45 3.19 -5.10
CA VAL A 78 -10.80 2.88 -3.72
C VAL A 78 -11.99 3.73 -3.32
N GLY A 79 -13.03 3.11 -2.81
CA GLY A 79 -14.28 3.78 -2.49
C GLY A 79 -14.99 3.18 -1.29
N PHE A 80 -15.94 3.94 -0.76
CA PHE A 80 -16.84 3.46 0.29
C PHE A 80 -18.01 2.73 -0.35
N SER A 81 -18.27 1.53 0.14
CA SER A 81 -19.52 0.81 -0.06
C SER A 81 -20.32 0.89 1.23
N GLY A 82 -21.65 0.72 1.15
CA GLY A 82 -22.50 0.66 2.35
C GLY A 82 -22.13 -0.47 3.34
N ARG A 83 -21.17 -1.34 3.00
CA ARG A 83 -20.65 -2.42 3.85
C ARG A 83 -19.19 -2.25 4.25
N GLY A 84 -18.51 -1.17 3.84
CA GLY A 84 -17.09 -0.92 4.14
C GLY A 84 -16.28 -0.40 2.96
N VAL A 85 -14.96 -0.43 3.05
CA VAL A 85 -14.06 0.05 1.99
C VAL A 85 -13.85 -1.04 0.94
N VAL A 86 -14.04 -0.70 -0.34
CA VAL A 86 -13.77 -1.59 -1.47
C VAL A 86 -12.65 -0.97 -2.31
N ALA A 87 -11.64 -1.77 -2.61
CA ALA A 87 -10.55 -1.41 -3.50
C ALA A 87 -10.51 -2.37 -4.70
N THR A 88 -10.38 -1.79 -5.88
CA THR A 88 -10.27 -2.52 -7.15
C THR A 88 -9.07 -1.99 -7.91
N SER A 89 -8.26 -2.89 -8.45
CA SER A 89 -7.02 -2.52 -9.13
C SER A 89 -6.68 -3.52 -10.22
N ASN A 90 -6.22 -3.02 -11.37
CA ASN A 90 -5.72 -3.85 -12.46
C ASN A 90 -4.23 -4.10 -12.27
N VAL A 91 -3.90 -5.18 -11.56
CA VAL A 91 -2.51 -5.54 -11.27
C VAL A 91 -1.99 -6.54 -12.31
N PRO A 92 -0.82 -6.32 -12.91
CA PRO A 92 -0.20 -7.31 -13.79
C PRO A 92 0.30 -8.51 -12.96
N LEU A 93 -0.55 -9.53 -12.84
CA LEU A 93 -0.26 -10.72 -12.02
C LEU A 93 0.74 -11.68 -12.71
N TYR A 94 0.82 -11.69 -14.05
CA TYR A 94 1.51 -12.77 -14.82
C TYR A 94 2.21 -12.37 -16.14
N ILE A 95 2.29 -11.09 -16.48
CA ILE A 95 2.79 -10.65 -17.79
C ILE A 95 4.31 -10.41 -17.64
N ARG A 96 5.21 -11.38 -17.82
CA ARG A 96 5.27 -12.40 -18.87
C ARG A 96 5.66 -13.76 -18.30
N PHE A 97 4.74 -14.71 -18.37
CA PHE A 97 5.04 -16.12 -18.17
C PHE A 97 6.30 -16.55 -18.94
N LEU A 98 6.54 -16.03 -20.15
CA LEU A 98 7.73 -16.33 -20.96
C LEU A 98 9.03 -15.73 -20.41
N ASP A 99 9.03 -14.49 -19.90
CA ASP A 99 10.23 -13.90 -19.28
C ASP A 99 10.56 -14.56 -17.94
N MET A 100 9.52 -14.84 -17.15
CA MET A 100 9.64 -15.51 -15.86
C MET A 100 10.05 -16.98 -16.02
N LYS A 101 9.58 -17.66 -17.08
CA LYS A 101 9.99 -19.02 -17.46
C LYS A 101 11.47 -19.09 -17.87
N LYS A 102 11.98 -18.07 -18.57
CA LYS A 102 13.40 -17.97 -18.93
C LYS A 102 14.32 -17.81 -17.70
N HIS A 103 13.81 -17.22 -16.62
CA HIS A 103 14.57 -16.95 -15.39
C HIS A 103 14.20 -17.85 -14.19
N GLY A 104 13.22 -18.76 -14.35
CA GLY A 104 12.81 -19.73 -13.34
C GLY A 104 12.10 -19.18 -12.11
N ASN A 105 11.71 -17.91 -12.07
CA ASN A 105 11.11 -17.28 -10.88
C ASN A 105 9.70 -16.74 -11.14
N TYR A 106 8.72 -17.62 -10.95
CA TYR A 106 7.30 -17.39 -11.24
C TYR A 106 6.54 -16.56 -10.20
N GLY A 107 7.18 -16.23 -9.06
CA GLY A 107 6.51 -15.55 -7.95
C GLY A 107 6.84 -14.06 -7.83
N ILE A 108 7.69 -13.50 -8.70
CA ILE A 108 8.29 -12.17 -8.48
C ILE A 108 7.24 -11.07 -8.28
N TYR A 109 6.31 -10.90 -9.24
CA TYR A 109 5.30 -9.84 -9.19
C TYR A 109 4.21 -10.12 -8.16
N ASN A 110 3.75 -11.37 -8.07
CA ASN A 110 2.70 -11.78 -7.13
C ASN A 110 3.16 -11.69 -5.66
N ARG A 111 4.45 -11.95 -5.38
CA ARG A 111 5.02 -11.77 -4.04
C ARG A 111 5.03 -10.31 -3.60
N GLN A 112 5.12 -9.35 -4.51
CA GLN A 112 5.01 -7.93 -4.14
C GLN A 112 3.60 -7.58 -3.69
N VAL A 113 2.59 -8.05 -4.44
CA VAL A 113 1.17 -7.83 -4.13
C VAL A 113 0.84 -8.34 -2.73
N TRP A 114 1.04 -9.64 -2.50
CA TRP A 114 0.70 -10.25 -1.22
C TRP A 114 1.70 -9.88 -0.13
N GLY A 115 2.98 -9.75 -0.44
CA GLY A 115 4.00 -9.36 0.51
C GLY A 115 3.74 -7.97 1.09
N ILE A 116 3.27 -7.01 0.28
CA ILE A 116 2.93 -5.68 0.75
C ILE A 116 1.56 -5.69 1.46
N LEU A 117 0.50 -6.24 0.86
CA LEU A 117 -0.84 -6.23 1.47
C LEU A 117 -0.89 -6.98 2.81
N TRP A 118 -0.32 -8.18 2.86
CA TRP A 118 -0.40 -9.05 4.03
C TRP A 118 0.51 -8.60 5.16
N ASN A 119 1.66 -8.02 4.82
CA ASN A 119 2.63 -7.59 5.83
C ASN A 119 2.50 -6.13 6.21
N ASN A 120 1.84 -5.27 5.43
CA ASN A 120 1.67 -3.86 5.74
C ASN A 120 0.19 -3.53 6.00
N SER A 121 -0.62 -3.30 4.96
CA SER A 121 -2.03 -2.87 5.06
C SER A 121 -2.84 -3.64 6.07
N LEU A 122 -2.95 -4.97 5.92
CA LEU A 122 -3.84 -5.77 6.75
C LEU A 122 -3.40 -5.78 8.22
N GLN A 123 -2.12 -5.55 8.47
CA GLN A 123 -1.53 -5.61 9.80
C GLN A 123 -1.67 -4.26 10.49
N THR A 124 -1.46 -3.17 9.74
CA THR A 124 -1.78 -1.82 10.21
C THR A 124 -3.28 -1.67 10.46
N ILE A 125 -4.14 -2.25 9.60
CA ILE A 125 -5.58 -2.28 9.83
C ILE A 125 -5.93 -3.11 11.07
N LYS A 126 -5.29 -4.27 11.26
CA LYS A 126 -5.57 -5.15 12.41
C LYS A 126 -5.07 -4.59 13.74
N TYR A 127 -3.88 -3.96 13.77
CA TYR A 127 -3.19 -3.59 15.01
C TYR A 127 -3.04 -2.07 15.22
N GLY A 128 -3.00 -1.27 14.15
CA GLY A 128 -2.82 0.19 14.21
C GLY A 128 -4.13 0.95 14.44
N TYR A 129 -5.26 0.34 14.08
CA TYR A 129 -6.58 0.95 14.14
C TYR A 129 -6.93 1.57 15.50
N GLY A 130 -6.76 0.85 16.60
CA GLY A 130 -7.20 1.33 17.92
C GLY A 130 -6.48 2.58 18.42
N LYS A 131 -5.17 2.68 18.15
CA LYS A 131 -4.35 3.83 18.57
C LYS A 131 -4.49 4.99 17.59
N GLU A 132 -4.26 4.73 16.30
CA GLU A 132 -4.20 5.81 15.29
C GLU A 132 -5.57 6.47 15.07
N VAL A 133 -6.69 5.72 15.13
CA VAL A 133 -8.04 6.30 15.03
C VAL A 133 -8.36 7.13 16.27
N ARG A 134 -7.98 6.66 17.47
CA ARG A 134 -8.21 7.40 18.73
C ARG A 134 -7.43 8.71 18.76
N ASP A 135 -6.15 8.67 18.37
CA ASP A 135 -5.30 9.86 18.30
C ASP A 135 -5.86 10.89 17.30
N ARG A 136 -6.39 10.43 16.15
CA ARG A 136 -7.07 11.29 15.17
C ARG A 136 -8.35 11.91 15.71
N ILE A 137 -9.18 11.12 16.41
CA ILE A 137 -10.40 11.64 17.05
C ILE A 137 -10.03 12.70 18.09
N TYR A 138 -9.02 12.44 18.90
CA TYR A 138 -8.56 13.37 19.94
C TYR A 138 -8.05 14.68 19.34
N ALA A 139 -7.20 14.62 18.30
CA ALA A 139 -6.72 15.80 17.59
C ALA A 139 -7.86 16.61 16.97
N GLY A 140 -8.82 15.95 16.31
CA GLY A 140 -9.99 16.61 15.72
C GLY A 140 -10.90 17.27 16.76
N LEU A 141 -11.07 16.65 17.93
CA LEU A 141 -11.80 17.24 19.05
C LEU A 141 -11.07 18.47 19.60
N GLN A 142 -9.75 18.39 19.77
CA GLN A 142 -8.94 19.49 20.29
C GLN A 142 -8.97 20.72 19.36
N GLU A 143 -8.87 20.52 18.04
CA GLU A 143 -9.05 21.60 17.06
C GLU A 143 -10.46 22.20 17.10
N ALA A 144 -11.49 21.37 17.25
CA ALA A 144 -12.87 21.85 17.34
C ALA A 144 -13.12 22.68 18.61
N PHE A 145 -12.56 22.26 19.75
CA PHE A 145 -12.63 23.02 21.00
C PHE A 145 -11.89 24.36 20.89
N GLN A 146 -10.68 24.38 20.33
CA GLN A 146 -9.95 25.64 20.09
C GLN A 146 -10.71 26.61 19.19
N ARG A 147 -11.37 26.11 18.13
CA ARG A 147 -12.21 26.94 17.24
C ARG A 147 -13.46 27.47 17.91
N MET A 148 -14.03 26.74 18.87
CA MET A 148 -15.19 27.20 19.64
C MET A 148 -14.80 28.27 20.65
N GLU A 149 -13.67 28.09 21.34
CA GLU A 149 -13.14 29.05 22.32
C GLU A 149 -12.86 30.42 21.68
N ILE A 150 -12.24 30.43 20.49
CA ILE A 150 -12.02 31.64 19.68
C ILE A 150 -13.33 32.34 19.28
N ARG A 151 -14.44 31.59 19.12
CA ARG A 151 -15.75 32.15 18.73
C ARG A 151 -16.55 32.70 19.90
N THR A 152 -16.28 32.28 21.13
CA THR A 152 -16.96 32.78 22.34
C THR A 152 -16.32 34.04 22.92
N ASP A 153 -15.07 34.34 22.56
CA ASP A 153 -14.34 35.56 22.96
C ASP A 153 -14.51 36.72 21.96
N SER A 154 -15.45 36.62 21.01
CA SER A 154 -15.83 37.65 20.03
C SER A 154 -17.26 38.12 20.25
#